data_AF-A0A7W9W6D4-F1
#
_entry.id   AF-A0A7W9W6D4-F1
#
_cell.length_a   1.000
_cell.length_b   1.000
_cell.length_c   1.000
_cell.angle_alpha   90.00
_cell.angle_beta   90.00
_cell.angle_gamma   90.00
#
_symmetry.space_group_name_H-M   'P 1'
#
loop_
_entity.id
_entity.type
_entity.pdbx_description
1 polymer ?
#
loop_
_entity_poly.entity_id
_entity_poly.type
_entity_poly.pdbx_seq_one_letter_code
_entity_poly.pdbx_strand_id
1 'polypeptide(L)'
;MNFLPFLLLALAGQTPLQASFVADQYVEIRAQAKPIGRFMTAYDISDPKKREETYKPYLHIIDPETGKSITKGMGGEFTHHRGIFIGWNKLTVAGKTYDRWHMVGGEQVVKKVGVANSAWGESAISAPKIVWTGATRDETLIEERRDMIFGPPPTGAFVQVDFSSELKAVAGDTVFDGDPEHAGLHFRPTDATERANTVYLYPKADANAHKDRDYPWVGMTYTADGQKYSVVMLSHPSNPSGTAWSAYRNYGRFGAFYKTAIKKDETLKIQARFVVYRGELPSPEAIQALWNRYSGKKEPLTSSTRKPAEQPAPKK
;
A
#
# COMPACT_ATOMS: atom_id res chain seq x y z
N MET A 1 11.21 18.83 -18.60
CA MET A 1 9.82 19.26 -18.33
C MET A 1 9.88 20.25 -17.18
N ASN A 2 9.51 21.50 -17.44
CA ASN A 2 9.61 22.61 -16.49
C ASN A 2 8.72 22.36 -15.26
N PHE A 3 9.31 22.40 -14.07
CA PHE A 3 8.56 22.47 -12.82
C PHE A 3 7.93 23.86 -12.73
N LEU A 4 6.60 23.91 -12.73
CA LEU A 4 5.85 25.11 -12.37
C LEU A 4 6.11 25.40 -10.87
N PRO A 5 6.50 26.61 -10.47
CA PRO A 5 6.71 26.93 -9.07
C PRO A 5 5.35 27.01 -8.39
N PHE A 6 5.02 26.03 -7.55
CA PHE A 6 3.92 26.16 -6.61
C PHE A 6 4.34 27.15 -5.51
N LEU A 7 3.65 28.28 -5.46
CA LEU A 7 3.77 29.27 -4.41
C LEU A 7 3.41 28.60 -3.06
N LEU A 8 4.40 28.43 -2.18
CA LEU A 8 4.20 27.93 -0.81
C LEU A 8 3.48 29.01 0.01
N LEU A 9 2.20 28.79 0.32
CA LEU A 9 1.63 29.37 1.53
C LEU A 9 2.05 28.47 2.70
N ALA A 10 3.00 28.94 3.50
CA ALA A 10 3.34 28.28 4.76
C ALA A 10 2.14 28.42 5.72
N LEU A 11 1.44 27.32 5.98
CA LEU A 11 0.47 27.25 7.07
C LEU A 11 1.24 27.25 8.39
N ALA A 12 1.19 28.38 9.10
CA ALA A 12 1.76 28.52 10.43
C ALA A 12 1.19 27.45 11.38
N GLY A 13 2.06 26.67 12.04
CA GLY A 13 1.68 25.76 13.14
C GLY A 13 1.94 24.27 12.93
N GLN A 14 2.44 23.81 11.77
CA GLN A 14 2.83 22.41 11.58
C GLN A 14 4.34 22.24 11.51
N THR A 15 4.87 21.29 12.28
CA THR A 15 6.29 20.91 12.22
C THR A 15 6.55 20.24 10.86
N PRO A 16 7.58 20.68 10.10
CA PRO A 16 7.89 20.07 8.82
C PRO A 16 8.26 18.59 8.98
N LEU A 17 7.84 17.78 8.01
CA LEU A 17 8.28 16.41 7.85
C LEU A 17 9.75 16.39 7.44
N GLN A 18 10.47 15.40 7.95
CA GLN A 18 11.88 15.17 7.66
C GLN A 18 12.05 13.77 7.11
N ALA A 19 12.94 13.62 6.13
CA ALA A 19 13.31 12.33 5.59
C ALA A 19 14.77 12.02 5.91
N SER A 20 15.09 10.75 6.10
CA SER A 20 16.47 10.32 6.21
C SER A 20 16.69 8.97 5.57
N PHE A 21 17.81 8.83 4.88
CA PHE A 21 18.33 7.54 4.43
C PHE A 21 19.06 6.88 5.60
N VAL A 22 18.62 5.67 5.97
CA VAL A 22 19.32 4.87 6.98
C VAL A 22 20.15 3.83 6.25
N ALA A 23 21.40 4.21 5.95
CA ALA A 23 22.28 3.48 5.05
C ALA A 23 21.54 3.10 3.75
N ASP A 24 21.80 1.91 3.22
CA ASP A 24 21.09 1.34 2.07
C ASP A 24 19.85 0.51 2.49
N GLN A 25 19.40 0.61 3.75
CA GLN A 25 18.37 -0.26 4.29
C GLN A 25 16.95 0.25 4.01
N TYR A 26 16.70 1.53 4.30
CA TYR A 26 15.39 2.15 4.13
C TYR A 26 15.47 3.68 4.12
N VAL A 27 14.40 4.30 3.62
CA VAL A 27 14.13 5.73 3.78
C VAL A 27 13.07 5.91 4.86
N GLU A 28 13.35 6.68 5.90
CA GLU A 28 12.44 6.97 7.01
C GLU A 28 11.87 8.38 6.89
N ILE A 29 10.57 8.52 7.15
CA ILE A 29 9.88 9.81 7.28
C ILE A 29 9.53 10.03 8.75
N ARG A 30 9.80 11.23 9.25
CA ARG A 30 9.56 11.64 10.63
C ARG A 30 8.65 12.86 10.70
N ALA A 31 7.78 12.87 11.70
CA ALA A 31 7.05 14.04 12.17
C ALA A 31 7.54 14.36 13.59
N GLN A 32 7.98 15.60 13.83
CA GLN A 32 8.52 16.01 15.14
C GLN A 32 9.63 15.05 15.66
N ALA A 33 10.57 14.69 14.77
CA ALA A 33 11.64 13.73 15.04
C ALA A 33 11.19 12.29 15.41
N LYS A 34 9.88 11.99 15.38
CA LYS A 34 9.34 10.64 15.60
C LYS A 34 9.05 9.95 14.25
N PRO A 35 9.44 8.68 14.06
CA PRO A 35 9.18 7.95 12.82
C PRO A 35 7.67 7.73 12.61
N ILE A 36 7.22 7.95 11.38
CA ILE A 36 5.83 7.65 10.96
C ILE A 36 5.76 6.67 9.80
N GLY A 37 6.84 6.51 9.03
CA GLY A 37 6.92 5.48 8.01
C GLY A 37 8.35 5.16 7.58
N ARG A 38 8.55 3.94 7.09
CA ARG A 38 9.82 3.45 6.53
C ARG A 38 9.59 2.75 5.21
N PHE A 39 10.15 3.27 4.13
CA PHE A 39 10.18 2.56 2.86
C PHE A 39 11.42 1.67 2.81
N MET A 40 11.20 0.35 2.85
CA MET A 40 12.26 -0.64 2.86
C MET A 40 12.86 -0.78 1.46
N THR A 41 14.16 -0.53 1.32
CA THR A 41 14.86 -0.46 0.02
C THR A 41 16.03 -1.43 -0.11
N ALA A 42 16.45 -2.05 0.99
CA ALA A 42 17.55 -3.01 1.00
C ALA A 42 17.39 -4.07 -0.08
N TYR A 43 18.51 -4.51 -0.66
CA TYR A 43 18.58 -5.65 -1.57
C TYR A 43 19.90 -6.39 -1.35
N ASP A 44 19.80 -7.59 -0.77
CA ASP A 44 20.94 -8.46 -0.45
C ASP A 44 20.56 -9.91 -0.78
N ILE A 45 21.29 -10.50 -1.72
CA ILE A 45 21.08 -11.87 -2.19
C ILE A 45 22.28 -12.77 -1.87
N SER A 46 23.14 -12.35 -0.94
CA SER A 46 24.33 -13.11 -0.53
C SER A 46 23.99 -14.51 0.00
N ASP A 47 22.81 -14.67 0.60
CA ASP A 47 22.27 -15.96 1.00
C ASP A 47 20.72 -16.00 0.91
N PRO A 48 20.09 -17.18 1.01
CA PRO A 48 18.63 -17.33 0.89
C PRO A 48 17.81 -16.55 1.94
N LYS A 49 18.32 -16.43 3.18
CA LYS A 49 17.65 -15.70 4.26
C LYS A 49 17.74 -14.19 4.00
N LYS A 50 18.92 -13.68 3.66
CA LYS A 50 19.11 -12.27 3.25
C LYS A 50 18.24 -11.91 2.05
N ARG A 51 18.14 -12.81 1.08
CA ARG A 51 17.24 -12.66 -0.05
C ARG A 51 15.79 -12.57 0.42
N GLU A 52 15.31 -13.48 1.25
CA GLU A 52 13.94 -13.41 1.76
C GLU A 52 13.68 -12.09 2.51
N GLU A 53 14.64 -11.59 3.27
CA GLU A 53 14.53 -10.33 3.99
C GLU A 53 14.34 -9.13 3.04
N THR A 54 14.95 -9.16 1.86
CA THR A 54 15.18 -7.96 1.02
C THR A 54 14.69 -8.05 -0.44
N TYR A 55 14.16 -9.19 -0.89
CA TYR A 55 13.66 -9.45 -2.27
C TYR A 55 12.49 -8.57 -2.77
N LYS A 56 11.97 -7.65 -1.95
CA LYS A 56 10.86 -6.76 -2.32
C LYS A 56 10.84 -5.49 -1.46
N PRO A 57 10.47 -4.33 -2.05
CA PRO A 57 10.27 -3.11 -1.31
C PRO A 57 8.82 -2.96 -0.84
N TYR A 58 8.65 -2.44 0.37
CA TYR A 58 7.35 -2.20 0.98
C TYR A 58 7.44 -1.04 1.96
N LEU A 59 6.30 -0.41 2.23
CA LEU A 59 6.21 0.69 3.18
C LEU A 59 5.68 0.19 4.53
N HIS A 60 6.43 0.45 5.58
CA HIS A 60 5.99 0.35 6.96
C HIS A 60 5.31 1.66 7.41
N ILE A 61 4.24 1.52 8.18
CA ILE A 61 3.67 2.59 9.01
C ILE A 61 4.10 2.34 10.47
N ILE A 62 4.58 3.39 11.11
CA ILE A 62 5.05 3.39 12.50
C ILE A 62 4.16 4.31 13.31
N ASP A 63 3.73 3.84 14.49
CA ASP A 63 3.07 4.70 15.46
C ASP A 63 4.14 5.57 16.15
N PRO A 64 4.12 6.91 15.96
CA PRO A 64 5.14 7.79 16.52
C PRO A 64 5.12 7.88 18.06
N GLU A 65 4.01 7.54 18.72
CA GLU A 65 3.91 7.57 20.19
C GLU A 65 4.50 6.32 20.83
N THR A 66 4.39 5.16 20.16
CA THR A 66 4.95 3.90 20.69
C THR A 66 6.29 3.52 20.06
N GLY A 67 6.64 4.12 18.93
CA GLY A 67 7.80 3.74 18.11
C GLY A 67 7.66 2.37 17.43
N LYS A 68 6.52 1.69 17.57
CA LYS A 68 6.28 0.35 17.01
C LYS A 68 5.71 0.42 15.60
N SER A 69 6.11 -0.53 14.75
CA SER A 69 5.46 -0.72 13.45
C SER A 69 4.07 -1.32 13.64
N ILE A 70 3.06 -0.67 13.09
CA ILE A 70 1.68 -1.21 13.07
C ILE A 70 1.44 -2.15 11.88
N THR A 71 2.43 -2.22 10.99
CA THR A 71 2.44 -3.01 9.75
C THR A 71 3.46 -4.14 9.85
N LYS A 72 3.19 -5.26 9.19
CA LYS A 72 4.08 -6.43 9.24
C LYS A 72 5.32 -6.25 8.37
N GLY A 73 6.46 -6.68 8.87
CA GLY A 73 7.73 -6.75 8.14
C GLY A 73 8.09 -8.18 7.76
N MET A 74 9.38 -8.49 7.89
CA MET A 74 9.94 -9.83 7.69
C MET A 74 9.46 -10.87 8.73
N GLY A 75 9.53 -12.15 8.36
CA GLY A 75 9.21 -13.28 9.24
C GLY A 75 7.71 -13.47 9.49
N GLY A 76 7.38 -14.17 10.59
CA GLY A 76 6.02 -14.41 11.05
C GLY A 76 5.14 -15.20 10.09
N GLU A 77 3.82 -15.05 10.21
CA GLU A 77 2.86 -15.82 9.43
C GLU A 77 2.61 -15.19 8.05
N PHE A 78 2.60 -16.01 7.01
CA PHE A 78 2.54 -15.58 5.62
C PHE A 78 3.68 -14.59 5.31
N THR A 79 4.92 -15.07 5.30
CA THR A 79 6.16 -14.25 5.25
C THR A 79 6.22 -13.29 4.04
N HIS A 80 5.47 -13.59 2.97
CA HIS A 80 5.38 -12.78 1.76
C HIS A 80 4.43 -11.58 1.87
N HIS A 81 3.48 -11.56 2.83
CA HIS A 81 2.62 -10.40 3.11
C HIS A 81 3.38 -9.38 3.96
N ARG A 82 3.60 -8.16 3.45
CA ARG A 82 4.42 -7.14 4.12
C ARG A 82 3.86 -5.74 3.89
N GLY A 83 3.73 -4.97 4.97
CA GLY A 83 3.35 -3.57 4.99
C GLY A 83 2.35 -3.12 3.94
N ILE A 84 2.63 -1.97 3.34
CA ILE A 84 1.99 -1.52 2.11
C ILE A 84 2.87 -1.95 0.94
N PHE A 85 2.34 -2.83 0.10
CA PHE A 85 3.09 -3.49 -0.98
C PHE A 85 2.19 -3.73 -2.19
N ILE A 86 2.80 -3.71 -3.37
CA ILE A 86 2.15 -3.96 -4.66
C ILE A 86 2.88 -5.07 -5.41
N GLY A 87 2.13 -6.03 -5.94
CA GLY A 87 2.66 -7.20 -6.66
C GLY A 87 1.56 -8.04 -7.29
N TRP A 88 1.92 -9.00 -8.14
CA TRP A 88 0.99 -9.96 -8.74
C TRP A 88 1.60 -11.35 -8.76
N ASN A 89 0.84 -12.36 -8.33
CA ASN A 89 1.25 -13.76 -8.41
C ASN A 89 1.16 -14.35 -9.83
N LYS A 90 0.36 -13.75 -10.71
CA LYS A 90 0.27 -14.13 -12.14
C LYS A 90 0.51 -12.92 -13.04
N LEU A 91 1.78 -12.55 -13.20
CA LEU A 91 2.21 -11.54 -14.15
C LEU A 91 2.66 -12.22 -15.45
N THR A 92 1.83 -12.17 -16.50
CA THR A 92 2.19 -12.78 -17.79
C THR A 92 2.84 -11.74 -18.69
N VAL A 93 4.08 -11.96 -19.12
CA VAL A 93 4.85 -11.05 -19.97
C VAL A 93 5.36 -11.81 -21.18
N ALA A 94 5.07 -11.32 -22.38
CA ALA A 94 5.47 -11.98 -23.64
C ALA A 94 5.14 -13.49 -23.68
N GLY A 95 3.97 -13.88 -23.13
CA GLY A 95 3.50 -15.27 -23.09
C GLY A 95 4.06 -16.15 -21.96
N LYS A 96 4.94 -15.63 -21.08
CA LYS A 96 5.47 -16.35 -19.91
C LYS A 96 4.89 -15.78 -18.62
N THR A 97 4.57 -16.63 -17.64
CA THR A 97 4.01 -16.20 -16.34
C THR A 97 5.07 -16.15 -15.26
N TYR A 98 5.09 -15.06 -14.49
CA TYR A 98 6.00 -14.80 -13.39
C TYR A 98 5.23 -14.46 -12.11
N ASP A 99 5.80 -14.79 -10.95
CA ASP A 99 5.21 -14.49 -9.65
C ASP A 99 6.01 -13.40 -8.92
N ARG A 100 5.54 -12.15 -9.05
CA ARG A 100 6.09 -10.98 -8.36
C ARG A 100 5.23 -10.56 -7.17
N TRP A 101 4.52 -11.53 -6.58
CA TRP A 101 3.94 -11.42 -5.25
C TRP A 101 4.76 -12.23 -4.26
N HIS A 102 4.96 -13.52 -4.51
CA HIS A 102 5.76 -14.40 -3.66
C HIS A 102 7.26 -14.32 -3.95
N MET A 103 7.66 -13.66 -5.05
CA MET A 103 9.06 -13.56 -5.50
C MET A 103 9.66 -14.92 -5.86
N VAL A 104 8.84 -15.79 -6.49
CA VAL A 104 9.29 -17.08 -7.01
C VAL A 104 10.12 -16.83 -8.27
N GLY A 105 11.37 -17.27 -8.27
CA GLY A 105 12.27 -17.14 -9.42
C GLY A 105 12.59 -15.70 -9.84
N GLY A 106 12.49 -14.71 -8.95
CA GLY A 106 12.91 -13.32 -9.19
C GLY A 106 12.43 -12.38 -8.07
N GLU A 107 12.57 -11.07 -8.26
CA GLU A 107 12.51 -10.06 -7.20
C GLU A 107 11.88 -8.74 -7.69
N GLN A 108 11.56 -7.85 -6.74
CA GLN A 108 11.41 -6.42 -7.00
C GLN A 108 12.58 -5.68 -6.34
N VAL A 109 13.33 -4.88 -7.09
CA VAL A 109 14.59 -4.27 -6.63
C VAL A 109 14.57 -2.76 -6.81
N VAL A 110 14.73 -2.01 -5.72
CA VAL A 110 14.88 -0.54 -5.78
C VAL A 110 16.26 -0.21 -6.33
N LYS A 111 16.32 0.43 -7.50
CA LYS A 111 17.57 0.85 -8.15
C LYS A 111 17.87 2.32 -7.92
N LYS A 112 16.85 3.14 -7.68
CA LYS A 112 16.98 4.56 -7.36
C LYS A 112 15.87 4.99 -6.43
N VAL A 113 16.22 5.72 -5.39
CA VAL A 113 15.31 6.31 -4.42
C VAL A 113 15.81 7.70 -4.02
N GLY A 114 14.88 8.61 -3.78
CA GLY A 114 15.12 10.00 -3.43
C GLY A 114 14.01 10.51 -2.52
N VAL A 115 14.21 11.71 -2.00
CA VAL A 115 13.23 12.44 -1.21
C VAL A 115 12.94 13.77 -1.89
N ALA A 116 11.70 14.25 -1.79
CA ALA A 116 11.29 15.53 -2.34
C ALA A 116 10.51 16.35 -1.32
N ASN A 117 10.67 17.67 -1.42
CA ASN A 117 9.97 18.64 -0.59
C ASN A 117 8.55 18.90 -1.11
N SER A 118 7.65 19.16 -0.17
CA SER A 118 6.32 19.73 -0.42
C SER A 118 6.11 20.95 0.49
N ALA A 119 4.88 21.49 0.52
CA ALA A 119 4.48 22.50 1.50
C ALA A 119 4.62 22.04 2.97
N TRP A 120 4.83 20.73 3.20
CA TRP A 120 4.90 20.09 4.51
C TRP A 120 6.31 19.60 4.89
N GLY A 121 7.35 20.02 4.18
CA GLY A 121 8.73 19.54 4.37
C GLY A 121 9.10 18.39 3.43
N GLU A 122 10.08 17.56 3.82
CA GLU A 122 10.55 16.38 3.07
C GLU A 122 9.52 15.25 3.18
N SER A 123 8.38 15.42 2.52
CA SER A 123 7.20 14.59 2.75
C SER A 123 7.00 13.51 1.69
N ALA A 124 7.81 13.49 0.62
CA ALA A 124 7.67 12.52 -0.46
C ALA A 124 8.90 11.62 -0.55
N ILE A 125 8.68 10.30 -0.45
CA ILE A 125 9.65 9.30 -0.88
C ILE A 125 9.34 8.96 -2.33
N SER A 126 10.31 9.18 -3.22
CA SER A 126 10.20 8.84 -4.64
C SER A 126 11.22 7.77 -4.98
N ALA A 127 10.74 6.60 -5.41
CA ALA A 127 11.56 5.54 -6.00
C ALA A 127 11.35 5.57 -7.52
N PRO A 128 12.10 6.42 -8.26
CA PRO A 128 11.90 6.58 -9.70
C PRO A 128 12.31 5.34 -10.52
N LYS A 129 12.99 4.36 -9.90
CA LYS A 129 13.29 3.09 -10.56
C LYS A 129 13.28 1.93 -9.58
N ILE A 130 12.25 1.11 -9.68
CA ILE A 130 12.15 -0.24 -9.12
C ILE A 130 12.08 -1.21 -10.31
N VAL A 131 12.91 -2.25 -10.30
CA VAL A 131 12.98 -3.25 -11.37
C VAL A 131 12.30 -4.53 -10.89
N TRP A 132 11.35 -5.05 -11.67
CA TRP A 132 10.75 -6.36 -11.44
C TRP A 132 11.46 -7.35 -12.35
N THR A 133 12.21 -8.29 -11.76
CA THR A 133 13.10 -9.17 -12.54
C THR A 133 12.35 -10.35 -13.16
N GLY A 134 12.88 -10.84 -14.27
CA GLY A 134 12.39 -12.01 -15.00
C GLY A 134 12.81 -13.32 -14.37
N ALA A 135 13.10 -14.32 -15.20
CA ALA A 135 13.65 -15.60 -14.76
C ALA A 135 15.14 -15.47 -14.40
N THR A 136 15.81 -14.47 -14.99
CA THR A 136 17.15 -14.03 -14.62
C THR A 136 17.08 -12.62 -14.03
N ARG A 137 18.11 -12.25 -13.26
CA ARG A 137 18.14 -10.94 -12.57
C ARG A 137 18.43 -9.77 -13.51
N ASP A 138 19.04 -10.05 -14.65
CA ASP A 138 19.34 -9.05 -15.69
C ASP A 138 18.13 -8.81 -16.61
N GLU A 139 17.18 -9.74 -16.66
CA GLU A 139 15.91 -9.56 -17.34
C GLU A 139 15.03 -8.62 -16.51
N THR A 140 14.71 -7.44 -17.05
CA THR A 140 13.69 -6.55 -16.47
C THR A 140 12.37 -6.79 -17.17
N LEU A 141 11.33 -7.17 -16.43
CA LEU A 141 9.97 -7.33 -16.95
C LEU A 141 9.21 -6.01 -16.92
N ILE A 142 9.24 -5.36 -15.75
CA ILE A 142 8.56 -4.11 -15.45
C ILE A 142 9.58 -3.13 -14.87
N GLU A 143 9.56 -1.90 -15.36
CA GLU A 143 10.15 -0.76 -14.66
C GLU A 143 9.04 -0.01 -13.94
N GLU A 144 9.16 0.09 -12.62
CA GLU A 144 8.21 0.79 -11.76
C GLU A 144 8.79 2.11 -11.27
N ARG A 145 8.01 3.19 -11.37
CA ARG A 145 8.17 4.39 -10.55
C ARG A 145 7.16 4.34 -9.42
N ARG A 146 7.61 4.46 -8.17
CA ARG A 146 6.76 4.48 -6.99
C ARG A 146 6.94 5.77 -6.22
N ASP A 147 5.85 6.47 -5.94
CA ASP A 147 5.82 7.69 -5.15
C ASP A 147 4.93 7.48 -3.91
N MET A 148 5.45 7.83 -2.73
CA MET A 148 4.75 7.77 -1.45
C MET A 148 4.82 9.14 -0.79
N ILE A 149 3.72 9.88 -0.84
CA ILE A 149 3.64 11.26 -0.39
C ILE A 149 2.87 11.32 0.92
N PHE A 150 3.57 11.66 1.99
CA PHE A 150 3.01 11.95 3.28
C PHE A 150 2.43 13.36 3.27
N GLY A 151 1.23 13.50 3.81
CA GLY A 151 0.54 14.78 3.93
C GLY A 151 -0.01 14.98 5.35
N PRO A 152 -0.60 16.14 5.63
CA PRO A 152 -1.27 16.37 6.91
C PRO A 152 -2.38 15.34 7.07
N PRO A 153 -2.37 14.54 8.15
CA PRO A 153 -3.44 13.59 8.38
C PRO A 153 -4.76 14.34 8.67
N PRO A 154 -5.91 13.82 8.24
CA PRO A 154 -7.20 14.38 8.64
C PRO A 154 -7.41 14.25 10.15
N THR A 155 -8.38 14.98 10.69
CA THR A 155 -8.71 14.95 12.13
C THR A 155 -8.86 13.52 12.65
N GLY A 156 -8.15 13.21 13.73
CA GLY A 156 -8.14 11.89 14.38
C GLY A 156 -7.17 10.88 13.77
N ALA A 157 -6.69 11.10 12.54
CA ALA A 157 -5.62 10.30 11.95
C ALA A 157 -4.26 10.80 12.42
N PHE A 158 -3.27 9.90 12.43
CA PHE A 158 -1.88 10.26 12.70
C PHE A 158 -0.98 10.11 11.46
N VAL A 159 -1.42 9.38 10.44
CA VAL A 159 -0.71 9.25 9.15
C VAL A 159 -1.70 9.29 7.99
N GLN A 160 -1.32 10.00 6.93
CA GLN A 160 -1.89 9.90 5.59
C GLN A 160 -0.77 9.71 4.57
N VAL A 161 -0.93 8.75 3.65
CA VAL A 161 0.02 8.49 2.57
C VAL A 161 -0.74 8.38 1.24
N ASP A 162 -0.39 9.24 0.29
CA ASP A 162 -0.74 9.06 -1.12
C ASP A 162 0.29 8.14 -1.77
N PHE A 163 -0.19 7.01 -2.26
CA PHE A 163 0.61 6.01 -2.97
C PHE A 163 0.30 6.08 -4.46
N SER A 164 1.34 6.17 -5.28
CA SER A 164 1.26 6.03 -6.73
C SER A 164 2.33 5.04 -7.21
N SER A 165 1.94 4.15 -8.11
CA SER A 165 2.85 3.23 -8.80
C SER A 165 2.56 3.26 -10.29
N GLU A 166 3.58 3.57 -11.08
CA GLU A 166 3.57 3.58 -12.54
C GLU A 166 4.42 2.41 -13.03
N LEU A 167 3.76 1.37 -13.56
CA LEU A 167 4.31 0.07 -13.93
C LEU A 167 4.45 0.01 -15.45
N LYS A 168 5.65 0.24 -16.00
CA LYS A 168 5.92 0.19 -17.43
C LYS A 168 6.25 -1.23 -17.89
N ALA A 169 5.53 -1.75 -18.88
CA ALA A 169 5.80 -3.03 -19.51
C ALA A 169 7.01 -2.97 -20.46
N VAL A 170 8.21 -3.37 -20.00
CA VAL A 170 9.42 -3.22 -20.82
C VAL A 170 9.77 -4.47 -21.64
N ALA A 171 9.45 -5.67 -21.14
CA ALA A 171 9.82 -6.92 -21.82
C ALA A 171 8.79 -7.42 -22.85
N GLY A 172 7.56 -6.89 -22.84
CA GLY A 172 6.52 -7.26 -23.82
C GLY A 172 5.12 -6.95 -23.31
N ASP A 173 4.11 -7.33 -24.11
CA ASP A 173 2.70 -7.30 -23.68
C ASP A 173 2.56 -7.99 -22.33
N THR A 174 1.89 -7.31 -21.40
CA THR A 174 1.83 -7.68 -20.00
C THR A 174 0.38 -7.82 -19.55
N VAL A 175 0.05 -8.96 -18.94
CA VAL A 175 -1.23 -9.21 -18.27
C VAL A 175 -0.99 -9.31 -16.77
N PHE A 176 -1.65 -8.44 -16.02
CA PHE A 176 -1.72 -8.43 -14.57
C PHE A 176 -2.94 -9.25 -14.13
N ASP A 177 -2.72 -10.47 -13.66
CA ASP A 177 -3.78 -11.38 -13.23
C ASP A 177 -3.41 -12.03 -11.88
N GLY A 178 -4.28 -12.91 -11.39
CA GLY A 178 -4.08 -13.55 -10.10
C GLY A 178 -5.40 -13.72 -9.37
N ASP A 179 -5.35 -13.36 -8.10
CA ASP A 179 -6.49 -13.40 -7.21
C ASP A 179 -6.37 -12.27 -6.16
N PRO A 180 -7.48 -11.85 -5.53
CA PRO A 180 -7.46 -10.78 -4.52
C PRO A 180 -6.51 -11.03 -3.37
N GLU A 181 -6.11 -12.28 -3.14
CA GLU A 181 -5.27 -12.65 -2.01
C GLU A 181 -3.79 -12.49 -2.27
N HIS A 182 -3.38 -12.61 -3.53
CA HIS A 182 -1.98 -12.65 -3.91
C HIS A 182 -1.67 -11.70 -5.07
N ALA A 183 -2.45 -10.63 -5.22
CA ALA A 183 -2.23 -9.63 -6.25
C ALA A 183 -2.81 -8.25 -5.90
N GLY A 184 -2.26 -7.21 -6.52
CA GLY A 184 -2.66 -5.83 -6.36
C GLY A 184 -1.89 -5.07 -5.27
N LEU A 185 -2.50 -4.01 -4.74
CA LEU A 185 -1.95 -3.14 -3.70
C LEU A 185 -2.63 -3.47 -2.37
N HIS A 186 -1.85 -3.86 -1.36
CA HIS A 186 -2.39 -4.29 -0.07
C HIS A 186 -1.82 -3.51 1.13
N PHE A 187 -2.48 -3.64 2.26
CA PHE A 187 -2.02 -3.31 3.60
C PHE A 187 -2.02 -4.58 4.45
N ARG A 188 -0.89 -4.87 5.12
CA ARG A 188 -0.75 -5.97 6.07
C ARG A 188 -0.42 -5.40 7.46
N PRO A 189 -1.34 -5.50 8.45
CA PRO A 189 -1.05 -5.14 9.82
C PRO A 189 -0.04 -6.11 10.44
N THR A 190 0.60 -5.68 11.53
CA THR A 190 1.58 -6.46 12.29
C THR A 190 1.10 -7.87 12.67
N ASP A 191 2.01 -8.81 12.87
CA ASP A 191 1.67 -10.18 13.30
C ASP A 191 1.02 -10.26 14.68
N ALA A 192 1.20 -9.22 15.51
CA ALA A 192 0.52 -9.09 16.80
C ALA A 192 -0.99 -8.79 16.68
N THR A 193 -1.56 -8.83 15.46
CA THR A 193 -2.99 -8.59 15.23
C THR A 193 -3.87 -9.64 15.90
N GLU A 194 -4.77 -9.18 16.76
CA GLU A 194 -5.80 -9.98 17.39
C GLU A 194 -6.92 -10.32 16.39
N ARG A 195 -6.90 -11.54 15.88
CA ARG A 195 -7.77 -11.98 14.77
C ARG A 195 -9.26 -11.83 15.02
N ALA A 196 -9.71 -12.17 16.23
CA ALA A 196 -11.12 -12.13 16.60
C ALA A 196 -11.70 -10.70 16.57
N ASN A 197 -10.83 -9.69 16.69
CA ASN A 197 -11.21 -8.29 16.86
C ASN A 197 -11.08 -7.47 15.56
N THR A 198 -10.82 -8.12 14.43
CA THR A 198 -10.72 -7.44 13.13
C THR A 198 -12.10 -7.24 12.52
N VAL A 199 -12.39 -6.01 12.11
CA VAL A 199 -13.67 -5.58 11.54
C VAL A 199 -13.41 -4.76 10.28
N TYR A 200 -14.25 -4.95 9.26
CA TYR A 200 -14.20 -4.20 8.01
C TYR A 200 -15.44 -3.32 7.84
N LEU A 201 -15.26 -2.19 7.14
CA LEU A 201 -16.30 -1.24 6.79
C LEU A 201 -16.28 -0.98 5.28
N TYR A 202 -17.47 -1.03 4.67
CA TYR A 202 -17.66 -0.93 3.22
C TYR A 202 -18.68 0.18 2.86
N PRO A 203 -18.51 0.88 1.74
CA PRO A 203 -19.43 1.89 1.21
C PRO A 203 -20.62 1.30 0.45
N LYS A 204 -21.20 0.21 0.96
CA LYS A 204 -22.31 -0.48 0.31
C LYS A 204 -23.14 -1.23 1.34
N ALA A 205 -24.48 -1.22 1.19
CA ALA A 205 -25.37 -2.12 1.91
C ALA A 205 -25.07 -3.58 1.56
N ASP A 206 -25.18 -4.46 2.55
CA ASP A 206 -25.02 -5.91 2.42
C ASP A 206 -23.71 -6.35 1.74
N ALA A 207 -22.67 -5.53 1.86
CA ALA A 207 -21.38 -5.68 1.19
C ALA A 207 -20.83 -7.12 1.25
N ASN A 208 -20.47 -7.67 0.09
CA ASN A 208 -19.87 -8.98 -0.07
C ASN A 208 -18.55 -8.86 -0.82
N ALA A 209 -17.43 -8.81 -0.09
CA ALA A 209 -16.11 -8.61 -0.67
C ALA A 209 -15.65 -9.70 -1.67
N HIS A 210 -16.24 -10.91 -1.63
CA HIS A 210 -15.94 -11.94 -2.62
C HIS A 210 -16.56 -11.65 -3.99
N LYS A 211 -17.70 -10.94 -4.02
CA LYS A 211 -18.50 -10.72 -5.24
C LYS A 211 -18.45 -9.27 -5.74
N ASP A 212 -18.51 -8.34 -4.81
CA ASP A 212 -18.55 -6.92 -5.13
C ASP A 212 -17.22 -6.46 -5.72
N ARG A 213 -17.30 -5.46 -6.59
CA ARG A 213 -16.17 -4.86 -7.29
C ARG A 213 -16.21 -3.35 -7.12
N ASP A 214 -15.07 -2.73 -7.34
CA ASP A 214 -14.92 -1.29 -7.48
C ASP A 214 -15.41 -0.49 -6.24
N TYR A 215 -15.13 -1.00 -5.03
CA TYR A 215 -15.32 -0.18 -3.83
C TYR A 215 -14.45 1.09 -3.92
N PRO A 216 -15.03 2.30 -3.73
CA PRO A 216 -14.25 3.53 -3.71
C PRO A 216 -13.28 3.57 -2.52
N TRP A 217 -13.67 2.95 -1.41
CA TRP A 217 -12.83 2.82 -0.23
C TRP A 217 -13.20 1.58 0.57
N VAL A 218 -12.25 1.09 1.38
CA VAL A 218 -12.48 0.06 2.40
C VAL A 218 -11.78 0.50 3.68
N GLY A 219 -12.51 0.42 4.80
CA GLY A 219 -11.98 0.63 6.14
C GLY A 219 -11.74 -0.70 6.87
N MET A 220 -10.72 -0.74 7.71
CA MET A 220 -10.45 -1.84 8.64
C MET A 220 -10.13 -1.28 10.02
N THR A 221 -10.66 -1.91 11.07
CA THR A 221 -10.25 -1.73 12.46
C THR A 221 -9.69 -3.05 12.98
N TYR A 222 -8.56 -2.98 13.69
CA TYR A 222 -7.91 -4.14 14.30
C TYR A 222 -7.24 -3.75 15.62
N THR A 223 -7.00 -4.74 16.48
CA THR A 223 -6.22 -4.56 17.72
C THR A 223 -4.88 -5.26 17.58
N ALA A 224 -3.81 -4.61 18.02
CA ALA A 224 -2.49 -5.21 18.13
C ALA A 224 -1.78 -4.64 19.36
N ASP A 225 -1.11 -5.51 20.13
CA ASP A 225 -0.44 -5.14 21.39
C ASP A 225 -1.35 -4.35 22.37
N GLY A 226 -2.63 -4.73 22.47
CA GLY A 226 -3.61 -4.03 23.30
C GLY A 226 -4.02 -2.64 22.79
N GLN A 227 -3.47 -2.17 21.65
CA GLN A 227 -3.84 -0.91 21.02
C GLN A 227 -4.73 -1.16 19.80
N LYS A 228 -5.85 -0.44 19.75
CA LYS A 228 -6.73 -0.44 18.58
C LYS A 228 -6.22 0.55 17.53
N TYR A 229 -6.20 0.12 16.28
CA TYR A 229 -5.87 0.92 15.11
C TYR A 229 -6.96 0.77 14.06
N SER A 230 -7.08 1.80 13.23
CA SER A 230 -7.90 1.74 12.03
C SER A 230 -7.15 2.26 10.83
N VAL A 231 -7.42 1.69 9.66
CA VAL A 231 -6.86 2.10 8.38
C VAL A 231 -7.96 2.16 7.34
N VAL A 232 -7.94 3.19 6.51
CA VAL A 232 -8.78 3.31 5.32
C VAL A 232 -7.88 3.33 4.10
N MET A 233 -8.20 2.48 3.13
CA MET A 233 -7.63 2.55 1.77
C MET A 233 -8.68 3.17 0.84
N LEU A 234 -8.35 4.33 0.26
CA LEU A 234 -9.14 5.03 -0.74
C LEU A 234 -8.57 4.68 -2.12
N SER A 235 -9.38 4.07 -3.00
CA SER A 235 -8.99 3.75 -4.37
C SER A 235 -9.32 4.93 -5.30
N HIS A 236 -8.36 5.32 -6.14
CA HIS A 236 -8.61 6.36 -7.12
C HIS A 236 -9.45 5.81 -8.30
N PRO A 237 -10.45 6.55 -8.81
CA PRO A 237 -11.33 6.08 -9.88
C PRO A 237 -10.65 5.90 -11.24
N SER A 238 -9.40 6.34 -11.40
CA SER A 238 -8.60 6.05 -12.61
C SER A 238 -7.92 4.68 -12.59
N ASN A 239 -7.97 3.97 -11.46
CA ASN A 239 -7.49 2.59 -11.39
C ASN A 239 -8.34 1.68 -12.31
N PRO A 240 -7.84 0.51 -12.73
CA PRO A 240 -8.62 -0.42 -13.55
C PRO A 240 -9.97 -0.76 -12.92
N SER A 241 -11.03 -0.75 -13.73
CA SER A 241 -12.38 -1.19 -13.33
C SER A 241 -12.42 -2.70 -13.08
N GLY A 242 -13.49 -3.18 -12.42
CA GLY A 242 -13.61 -4.57 -12.02
C GLY A 242 -12.67 -4.96 -10.89
N THR A 243 -12.18 -3.98 -10.12
CA THR A 243 -11.26 -4.17 -9.00
C THR A 243 -11.94 -5.01 -7.91
N ALA A 244 -11.35 -6.15 -7.58
CA ALA A 244 -11.79 -6.99 -6.47
C ALA A 244 -11.04 -6.62 -5.18
N TRP A 245 -11.63 -6.92 -4.01
CA TRP A 245 -11.05 -6.54 -2.73
C TRP A 245 -10.93 -7.72 -1.77
N SER A 246 -9.78 -7.84 -1.10
CA SER A 246 -9.53 -8.95 -0.15
C SER A 246 -9.86 -8.59 1.30
N ALA A 247 -10.93 -7.85 1.53
CA ALA A 247 -11.25 -7.21 2.80
C ALA A 247 -12.03 -8.08 3.79
N TYR A 248 -11.65 -9.35 3.93
CA TYR A 248 -12.41 -10.31 4.73
C TYR A 248 -11.53 -11.15 5.67
N ARG A 249 -10.20 -11.03 5.58
CA ARG A 249 -9.25 -11.84 6.36
C ARG A 249 -9.15 -11.37 7.81
N ASN A 250 -9.26 -12.28 8.77
CA ASN A 250 -9.17 -11.96 10.20
C ASN A 250 -7.78 -11.55 10.70
N TYR A 251 -6.71 -11.90 9.99
CA TYR A 251 -5.39 -11.35 10.26
C TYR A 251 -5.20 -9.95 9.66
N GLY A 252 -6.25 -9.35 9.09
CA GLY A 252 -6.28 -7.95 8.67
C GLY A 252 -5.53 -7.62 7.38
N ARG A 253 -5.00 -8.60 6.63
CA ARG A 253 -4.48 -8.30 5.28
C ARG A 253 -5.67 -7.98 4.37
N PHE A 254 -5.68 -6.79 3.79
CA PHE A 254 -6.64 -6.41 2.76
C PHE A 254 -5.99 -5.56 1.67
N GLY A 255 -6.60 -5.52 0.49
CA GLY A 255 -6.10 -4.76 -0.65
C GLY A 255 -7.04 -4.80 -1.83
N ALA A 256 -6.72 -3.98 -2.82
CA ALA A 256 -7.40 -3.91 -4.10
C ALA A 256 -6.60 -4.68 -5.16
N PHE A 257 -7.24 -5.64 -5.82
CA PHE A 257 -6.70 -6.42 -6.93
C PHE A 257 -7.20 -5.89 -8.27
N TYR A 258 -6.25 -5.47 -9.09
CA TYR A 258 -6.48 -4.94 -10.42
C TYR A 258 -6.14 -6.02 -11.45
N LYS A 259 -7.15 -6.57 -12.13
CA LYS A 259 -6.99 -7.46 -13.28
C LYS A 259 -7.02 -6.63 -14.55
N THR A 260 -5.91 -6.56 -15.28
CA THR A 260 -5.79 -5.72 -16.48
C THR A 260 -4.65 -6.19 -17.39
N ALA A 261 -4.54 -5.61 -18.58
CA ALA A 261 -3.44 -5.83 -19.49
C ALA A 261 -2.98 -4.50 -20.10
N ILE A 262 -1.68 -4.41 -20.41
CA ILE A 262 -1.07 -3.29 -21.11
C ILE A 262 -0.14 -3.83 -22.20
N LYS A 263 0.02 -3.06 -23.28
CA LYS A 263 0.96 -3.40 -24.37
C LYS A 263 2.40 -3.12 -23.96
N LYS A 264 3.34 -3.71 -24.69
CA LYS A 264 4.75 -3.34 -24.57
C LYS A 264 4.90 -1.82 -24.65
N ASP A 265 5.74 -1.29 -23.78
CA ASP A 265 6.05 0.13 -23.58
C ASP A 265 4.93 1.02 -23.01
N GLU A 266 3.73 0.47 -22.80
CA GLU A 266 2.68 1.16 -22.04
C GLU A 266 2.93 1.09 -20.52
N THR A 267 2.25 1.98 -19.79
CA THR A 267 2.37 2.12 -18.34
C THR A 267 1.00 1.94 -17.68
N LEU A 268 0.89 0.99 -16.76
CA LEU A 268 -0.24 0.90 -15.84
C LEU A 268 0.01 1.85 -14.66
N LYS A 269 -0.95 2.72 -14.37
CA LYS A 269 -0.91 3.60 -13.19
C LYS A 269 -1.91 3.15 -12.13
N ILE A 270 -1.42 2.92 -10.92
CA ILE A 270 -2.22 2.60 -9.73
C ILE A 270 -2.06 3.71 -8.70
N GLN A 271 -3.18 4.18 -8.15
CA GLN A 271 -3.22 5.25 -7.16
C GLN A 271 -4.14 4.90 -6.00
N ALA A 272 -3.67 5.08 -4.77
CA ALA A 272 -4.48 4.96 -3.58
C ALA A 272 -4.04 5.95 -2.50
N ARG A 273 -4.93 6.25 -1.55
CA ARG A 273 -4.58 6.94 -0.31
C ARG A 273 -4.83 6.03 0.88
N PHE A 274 -3.84 5.92 1.76
CA PHE A 274 -3.97 5.28 3.07
C PHE A 274 -4.13 6.35 4.13
N VAL A 275 -5.10 6.17 5.03
CA VAL A 275 -5.29 7.04 6.21
C VAL A 275 -5.37 6.16 7.44
N VAL A 276 -4.56 6.47 8.44
CA VAL A 276 -4.38 5.63 9.63
C VAL A 276 -4.73 6.39 10.90
N TYR A 277 -5.54 5.75 11.75
CA TYR A 277 -6.09 6.27 12.99
C TYR A 277 -5.68 5.40 14.16
N ARG A 278 -5.56 6.01 15.35
CA ARG A 278 -5.62 5.25 16.61
C ARG A 278 -7.09 5.14 17.03
N GLY A 279 -7.51 3.95 17.45
CA GLY A 279 -8.88 3.68 17.81
C GLY A 279 -9.77 3.33 16.62
N GLU A 280 -11.04 3.75 16.71
CA GLU A 280 -12.09 3.42 15.75
C GLU A 280 -11.93 4.16 14.41
N LEU A 281 -12.56 3.60 13.37
CA LEU A 281 -12.76 4.30 12.11
C LEU A 281 -13.63 5.55 12.32
N PRO A 282 -13.40 6.65 11.57
CA PRO A 282 -14.37 7.73 11.48
C PRO A 282 -15.69 7.25 10.85
N SER A 283 -16.73 8.09 10.89
CA SER A 283 -18.02 7.71 10.31
C SER A 283 -17.90 7.41 8.81
N PRO A 284 -18.76 6.52 8.26
CA PRO A 284 -18.79 6.25 6.82
C PRO A 284 -18.90 7.52 5.95
N GLU A 285 -19.66 8.53 6.40
CA GLU A 285 -19.84 9.81 5.71
C GLU A 285 -18.55 10.63 5.69
N ALA A 286 -17.81 10.64 6.81
CA ALA A 286 -16.50 11.29 6.89
C ALA A 286 -15.48 10.60 5.95
N ILE A 287 -15.53 9.26 5.85
CA ILE A 287 -14.69 8.51 4.90
C ILE A 287 -15.09 8.82 3.46
N GLN A 288 -16.38 8.85 3.14
CA GLN A 288 -16.86 9.23 1.81
C GLN A 288 -16.42 10.65 1.45
N ALA A 289 -16.49 11.60 2.38
CA ALA A 289 -16.03 12.96 2.18
C ALA A 289 -14.50 13.02 1.96
N LEU A 290 -13.72 12.21 2.66
CA LEU A 290 -12.28 12.06 2.40
C LEU A 290 -12.02 11.51 1.00
N TRP A 291 -12.75 10.47 0.57
CA TRP A 291 -12.64 9.91 -0.76
C TRP A 291 -12.98 10.93 -1.85
N ASN A 292 -14.11 11.64 -1.73
CA ASN A 292 -14.53 12.68 -2.67
C ASN A 292 -13.45 13.78 -2.84
N ARG A 293 -12.85 14.24 -1.73
CA ARG A 293 -11.73 15.20 -1.79
C ARG A 293 -10.50 14.64 -2.47
N TYR A 294 -10.17 13.38 -2.19
CA TYR A 294 -9.01 12.70 -2.79
C TYR A 294 -9.19 12.43 -4.29
N SER A 295 -10.36 11.95 -4.70
CA SER A 295 -10.66 11.55 -6.07
C SER A 295 -11.14 12.69 -6.98
N GLY A 296 -11.44 13.86 -6.41
CA GLY A 296 -12.09 14.97 -7.11
C GLY A 296 -13.56 14.71 -7.46
N LYS A 297 -14.16 13.64 -6.94
CA LYS A 297 -15.56 13.27 -7.15
C LYS A 297 -16.48 13.98 -6.15
N LYS A 298 -17.78 13.92 -6.43
CA LYS A 298 -18.86 14.42 -5.56
C LYS A 298 -19.98 13.38 -5.49
N GLU A 299 -19.64 12.20 -4.98
CA GLU A 299 -20.59 11.08 -4.90
C GLU A 299 -21.14 10.96 -3.47
N PRO A 300 -22.47 10.86 -3.31
CA PRO A 300 -23.08 10.66 -2.00
C PRO A 300 -22.80 9.23 -1.49
N LEU A 301 -22.67 9.08 -0.17
CA LEU A 301 -22.72 7.75 0.43
C LEU A 301 -24.18 7.29 0.44
N THR A 302 -24.49 6.23 -0.30
CA THR A 302 -25.87 5.70 -0.34
C THR A 302 -26.14 4.80 0.88
N SER A 303 -25.17 3.97 1.25
CA SER A 303 -25.26 3.06 2.39
C SER A 303 -23.87 2.58 2.78
N SER A 304 -23.75 1.98 3.95
CA SER A 304 -22.52 1.32 4.38
C SER A 304 -22.82 0.03 5.13
N THR A 305 -21.81 -0.82 5.28
CA THR A 305 -21.93 -2.07 6.02
C THR A 305 -20.65 -2.33 6.79
N ARG A 306 -20.79 -2.58 8.10
CA ARG A 306 -19.71 -2.99 8.99
C ARG A 306 -19.86 -4.48 9.29
N LYS A 307 -18.81 -5.26 9.10
CA LYS A 307 -18.82 -6.73 9.32
C LYS A 307 -17.56 -7.18 10.04
N PRO A 308 -17.64 -8.09 11.03
CA PRO A 308 -16.48 -8.81 11.51
C PRO A 308 -15.75 -9.52 10.37
N ALA A 309 -14.43 -9.65 10.48
CA ALA A 309 -13.67 -10.47 9.57
C ALA A 309 -14.06 -11.95 9.66
N GLU A 310 -13.86 -12.68 8.57
CA GLU A 310 -14.12 -14.12 8.50
C GLU A 310 -13.20 -14.86 9.46
N GLN A 311 -13.80 -15.59 10.39
CA GLN A 311 -13.07 -16.45 11.31
C GLN A 311 -12.86 -17.83 10.68
N PRO A 312 -11.79 -18.56 11.06
CA PRO A 312 -11.58 -19.91 10.59
C PRO A 312 -12.75 -20.77 11.00
N ALA A 313 -13.08 -21.79 10.20
CA ALA A 313 -14.07 -22.77 10.61
C ALA A 313 -13.68 -23.36 11.99
N PRO A 314 -14.66 -23.61 12.88
CA PRO A 314 -14.39 -24.30 14.14
C PRO A 314 -13.62 -25.58 13.83
N LYS A 315 -12.53 -25.83 14.56
CA LYS A 315 -11.87 -27.13 14.50
C LYS A 315 -12.89 -28.16 14.99
N LYS A 316 -13.24 -29.12 14.13
CA LYS A 316 -14.05 -30.28 14.51
C LYS A 316 -13.29 -31.16 15.49
#